data_AF-A0A951YJD6-F1
#
_entry.id   AF-A0A951YJD6-F1
#
_cell.length_a   1.000
_cell.length_b   1.000
_cell.length_c   1.000
_cell.angle_alpha   90.00
_cell.angle_beta   90.00
_cell.angle_gamma   90.00
#
_symmetry.space_group_name_H-M   'P 1'
#
loop_
_entity.id
_entity.type
_entity.pdbx_description
1 polymer ?
#
loop_
_entity_poly.entity_id
_entity_poly.type
_entity_poly.pdbx_seq_one_letter_code
_entity_poly.pdbx_strand_id
1 'polypeptide(L)'
;MRPFPLRKPNLHRRLALVLIAQTVTVLLLTALALFLVLGRFLEAGEAQRLDKLVDDVSIHPGSTKHDVLEFDHGFPDDVHVRLLLRGEVLAATPAFPPVPTDSAPGYSRAAQHRVLTREVREDGVRYTLQLAGDPVGTELALRAYLLALAVIVPVAALAVALLSNLVAANMLSPVRRLERAAAALTGSRELRTPLPGVEATDELGRLANTLQAAFARLADGMDREVAFLRAAAHDLRSPLAALKTRIEGALARQRDPAAYRAALLELERDVDRMARLVDHLLMLARDSGPGDLHEVDLVRVAGEAVDAARAARPDVPLEAAFAPDTPLVRGDATLLRQLLDNLLDNAAVHGAG
;
A
#
# COMPACT_ATOMS: atom_id res chain seq x y z
N MET A 1 -7.43 -30.21 -18.33
CA MET A 1 -6.62 -29.72 -17.20
C MET A 1 -7.02 -28.28 -16.90
N ARG A 2 -7.66 -28.00 -15.77
CA ARG A 2 -7.95 -26.62 -15.32
C ARG A 2 -6.73 -26.11 -14.54
N PRO A 3 -6.21 -24.89 -14.82
CA PRO A 3 -5.07 -24.36 -14.09
C PRO A 3 -5.47 -24.05 -12.65
N PHE A 4 -4.69 -24.57 -11.70
CA PHE A 4 -4.80 -24.22 -10.28
C PHE A 4 -4.63 -22.70 -10.12
N PRO A 5 -5.54 -22.00 -9.41
CA PRO A 5 -5.34 -20.58 -9.13
C PRO A 5 -4.16 -20.46 -8.16
N LEU A 6 -3.04 -19.96 -8.65
CA LEU A 6 -1.91 -19.56 -7.81
C LEU A 6 -2.41 -18.48 -6.85
N ARG A 7 -2.68 -18.90 -5.61
CA ARG A 7 -3.09 -18.03 -4.50
C ARG A 7 -2.04 -16.94 -4.37
N LYS A 8 -2.40 -15.71 -4.78
CA LYS A 8 -1.48 -14.56 -4.74
C LYS A 8 -0.87 -14.52 -3.33
N PRO A 9 0.47 -14.55 -3.19
CA PRO A 9 1.10 -14.55 -1.88
C PRO A 9 0.64 -13.30 -1.12
N ASN A 10 0.21 -13.50 0.13
CA ASN A 10 -0.20 -12.43 1.05
C ASN A 10 0.83 -11.30 1.02
N LEU A 11 0.41 -10.04 1.12
CA LEU A 11 1.28 -8.84 1.05
C LEU A 11 2.55 -8.99 1.91
N HIS A 12 2.41 -9.61 3.08
CA HIS A 12 3.49 -10.00 3.99
C HIS A 12 4.61 -10.82 3.31
N ARG A 13 4.26 -11.89 2.59
CA ARG A 13 5.24 -12.75 1.89
C ARG A 13 5.93 -12.01 0.75
N ARG A 14 5.22 -11.10 0.08
CA ARG A 14 5.80 -10.29 -0.99
C ARG A 14 6.81 -9.29 -0.44
N LEU A 15 6.46 -8.56 0.61
CA LEU A 15 7.34 -7.59 1.24
C LEU A 15 8.61 -8.27 1.80
N ALA A 16 8.44 -9.40 2.48
CA ALA A 16 9.56 -10.18 3.01
C ALA A 16 10.49 -10.68 1.90
N LEU A 17 9.94 -11.22 0.80
CA LEU A 17 10.75 -11.66 -0.34
C LEU A 17 11.52 -10.50 -0.98
N VAL A 18 10.92 -9.31 -1.11
CA VAL A 18 11.59 -8.12 -1.65
C VAL A 18 12.73 -7.66 -0.73
N LEU A 19 12.50 -7.59 0.59
CA LEU A 19 13.52 -7.22 1.57
C LEU A 19 14.69 -8.21 1.61
N ILE A 20 14.40 -9.51 1.58
CA ILE A 20 15.41 -10.56 1.50
C ILE A 20 16.20 -10.41 0.20
N ALA A 21 15.53 -10.29 -0.95
CA ALA A 21 16.19 -10.14 -2.24
C ALA A 21 17.09 -8.91 -2.27
N GLN A 22 16.58 -7.74 -1.85
CA GLN A 22 17.37 -6.50 -1.78
C GLN A 22 18.59 -6.66 -0.87
N THR A 23 18.42 -7.26 0.31
CA THR A 23 19.53 -7.42 1.26
C THR A 23 20.59 -8.37 0.72
N VAL A 24 20.19 -9.49 0.11
CA VAL A 24 21.10 -10.43 -0.54
C VAL A 24 21.83 -9.74 -1.68
N THR A 25 21.15 -8.95 -2.52
CA THR A 25 21.80 -8.21 -3.61
C THR A 25 22.83 -7.21 -3.08
N VAL A 26 22.50 -6.42 -2.06
CA VAL A 26 23.44 -5.46 -1.45
C VAL A 26 24.65 -6.18 -0.85
N LEU A 27 24.43 -7.29 -0.13
CA LEU A 27 25.51 -8.09 0.44
C LEU A 27 26.42 -8.68 -0.63
N LEU A 28 25.86 -9.23 -1.71
CA LEU A 28 26.63 -9.80 -2.82
C LEU A 28 27.42 -8.73 -3.57
N LEU A 29 26.83 -7.56 -3.83
CA LEU A 29 27.54 -6.44 -4.48
C LEU A 29 28.67 -5.91 -3.60
N THR A 30 28.41 -5.73 -2.30
CA THR A 30 29.42 -5.28 -1.34
C THR A 30 30.56 -6.30 -1.22
N ALA A 31 30.22 -7.59 -1.18
CA ALA A 31 31.20 -8.66 -1.15
C ALA A 31 32.03 -8.73 -2.44
N LEU A 32 31.41 -8.61 -3.60
CA LEU A 32 32.13 -8.55 -4.87
C LEU A 32 33.08 -7.36 -4.92
N ALA A 33 32.63 -6.18 -4.48
CA ALA A 33 33.48 -4.99 -4.40
C ALA A 33 34.68 -5.19 -3.46
N LEU A 34 34.45 -5.74 -2.26
CA LEU A 34 35.51 -6.04 -1.30
C LEU A 34 36.48 -7.10 -1.84
N PHE A 35 36.00 -8.13 -2.53
CA PHE A 35 36.83 -9.14 -3.18
C PHE A 35 37.75 -8.52 -4.24
N LEU A 36 37.21 -7.65 -5.10
CA LEU A 36 37.98 -6.95 -6.13
C LEU A 36 39.02 -6.00 -5.51
N VAL A 37 38.65 -5.27 -4.45
CA VAL A 37 39.56 -4.37 -3.72
C VAL A 37 40.67 -5.16 -3.03
N LEU A 38 40.33 -6.24 -2.33
CA LEU A 38 41.30 -7.10 -1.65
C LEU A 38 42.26 -7.73 -2.66
N GLY A 39 41.76 -8.24 -3.79
CA GLY A 39 42.59 -8.76 -4.87
C GLY A 39 43.57 -7.73 -5.39
N ARG A 40 43.11 -6.51 -5.71
CA ARG A 40 44.00 -5.42 -6.15
C ARG A 40 44.99 -4.97 -5.09
N PHE A 41 44.57 -4.93 -3.82
CA PHE A 41 45.43 -4.55 -2.71
C PHE A 41 46.55 -5.57 -2.51
N LEU A 42 46.24 -6.87 -2.54
CA LEU A 42 47.23 -7.94 -2.48
C LEU A 42 48.19 -7.89 -3.68
N GLU A 43 47.67 -7.65 -4.88
CA GLU A 43 48.49 -7.51 -6.09
C GLU A 43 49.44 -6.30 -6.03
N ALA A 44 48.97 -5.15 -5.53
CA ALA A 44 49.77 -3.95 -5.38
C ALA A 44 50.81 -4.08 -4.24
N GLY A 45 50.42 -4.72 -3.13
CA GLY A 45 51.31 -4.99 -2.01
C GLY A 45 52.46 -5.91 -2.39
N GLU A 46 52.19 -6.98 -3.13
CA GLU A 46 53.22 -7.90 -3.61
C GLU A 46 54.17 -7.23 -4.60
N ALA A 47 53.64 -6.39 -5.51
CA ALA A 47 54.47 -5.59 -6.41
C ALA A 47 55.40 -4.67 -5.62
N GLN A 48 54.89 -3.91 -4.66
CA GLN A 48 55.69 -3.02 -3.83
C GLN A 48 56.73 -3.77 -2.98
N ARG A 49 56.40 -4.97 -2.50
CA ARG A 49 57.33 -5.83 -1.76
C ARG A 49 58.50 -6.28 -2.64
N LEU A 50 58.22 -6.76 -3.85
CA LEU A 50 59.26 -7.16 -4.81
C LEU A 50 60.13 -5.98 -5.22
N ASP A 51 59.56 -4.79 -5.40
CA ASP A 51 60.33 -3.59 -5.76
C ASP A 51 61.33 -3.18 -4.67
N LYS A 52 60.91 -3.23 -3.39
CA LYS A 52 61.83 -2.99 -2.25
C LYS A 52 62.96 -4.01 -2.20
N LEU A 53 62.67 -5.28 -2.46
CA LEU A 53 63.68 -6.33 -2.47
C LEU A 53 64.68 -6.16 -3.62
N VAL A 54 64.34 -5.48 -4.71
CA VAL A 54 65.31 -5.12 -5.75
C VAL A 54 66.35 -4.13 -5.22
N ASP A 55 65.91 -3.13 -4.46
CA ASP A 55 66.80 -2.08 -3.94
C ASP A 55 67.78 -2.61 -2.89
N ASP A 56 67.44 -3.73 -2.22
CA ASP A 56 68.31 -4.42 -1.26
C ASP A 56 69.30 -5.40 -1.93
N VAL A 57 69.19 -5.64 -3.25
CA VAL A 57 70.12 -6.53 -3.97
C VAL A 57 71.43 -5.79 -4.26
N SER A 58 72.50 -6.16 -3.55
CA SER A 58 73.87 -5.72 -3.84
C SER A 58 74.57 -6.80 -4.67
N ILE A 59 74.97 -6.54 -5.93
CA ILE A 59 75.64 -7.55 -6.77
C ILE A 59 77.17 -7.33 -6.70
N HIS A 60 77.84 -8.09 -5.85
CA HIS A 60 79.30 -8.08 -5.76
C HIS A 60 79.90 -8.97 -6.86
N PRO A 61 80.64 -8.43 -7.85
CA PRO A 61 81.25 -9.25 -8.88
C PRO A 61 82.35 -10.11 -8.26
N GLY A 62 82.12 -11.42 -8.14
CA GLY A 62 83.15 -12.38 -7.72
C GLY A 62 84.36 -12.33 -8.68
N SER A 63 85.57 -12.35 -8.15
CA SER A 63 86.83 -12.20 -8.90
C SER A 63 87.17 -13.36 -9.85
N THR A 64 86.26 -14.32 -10.04
CA THR A 64 86.51 -15.54 -10.81
C THR A 64 85.25 -16.04 -11.50
N LYS A 65 85.42 -16.53 -12.74
CA LYS A 65 84.37 -16.99 -13.68
C LYS A 65 83.46 -18.15 -13.16
N HIS A 66 83.63 -18.57 -11.91
CA HIS A 66 82.90 -19.65 -11.24
C HIS A 66 82.46 -19.31 -9.81
N ASP A 67 82.69 -18.09 -9.31
CA ASP A 67 82.11 -17.68 -8.04
C ASP A 67 80.67 -17.26 -8.28
N VAL A 68 79.77 -18.11 -7.79
CA VAL A 68 78.35 -17.83 -7.65
C VAL A 68 78.22 -16.47 -6.98
N LEU A 69 77.48 -15.54 -7.58
CA LEU A 69 77.05 -14.33 -6.90
C LEU A 69 76.29 -14.76 -5.64
N GLU A 70 76.96 -14.74 -4.50
CA GLU A 70 76.31 -14.90 -3.20
C GLU A 70 75.42 -13.68 -3.01
N PHE A 71 74.12 -13.91 -3.09
CA PHE A 71 73.15 -12.98 -2.54
C PHE A 71 73.44 -12.90 -1.04
N ASP A 72 73.96 -11.75 -0.59
CA ASP A 72 74.21 -11.52 0.83
C ASP A 72 72.91 -11.80 1.60
N HIS A 73 73.03 -12.57 2.68
CA HIS A 73 71.91 -13.24 3.35
C HIS A 73 70.70 -12.32 3.61
N GLY A 74 69.52 -12.60 3.04
CA GLY A 74 68.32 -11.82 3.40
C GLY A 74 67.01 -12.02 2.63
N PHE A 75 66.97 -12.76 1.51
CA PHE A 75 65.70 -12.94 0.80
C PHE A 75 64.73 -13.85 1.59
N PRO A 76 63.46 -13.46 1.73
CA PRO A 76 62.42 -14.33 2.28
C PRO A 76 62.29 -15.66 1.52
N ASP A 77 61.95 -16.74 2.22
CA ASP A 77 61.84 -18.10 1.64
C ASP A 77 60.82 -18.21 0.48
N ASP A 78 59.88 -17.28 0.40
CA ASP A 78 58.84 -17.18 -0.62
C ASP A 78 59.24 -16.36 -1.87
N VAL A 79 60.51 -15.93 -1.95
CA VAL A 79 61.05 -15.17 -3.09
C VAL A 79 62.23 -15.90 -3.72
N HIS A 80 62.14 -16.10 -5.02
CA HIS A 80 63.18 -16.71 -5.84
C HIS A 80 63.82 -15.67 -6.75
N VAL A 81 65.15 -15.69 -6.86
CA VAL A 81 65.90 -14.66 -7.58
C VAL A 81 66.74 -15.31 -8.68
N ARG A 82 66.79 -14.67 -9.85
CA ARG A 82 67.63 -15.04 -10.98
C ARG A 82 68.31 -13.79 -11.55
N LEU A 83 69.62 -13.88 -11.76
CA LEU A 83 70.41 -12.85 -12.42
C LEU A 83 70.88 -13.33 -13.80
N LEU A 84 70.72 -12.46 -14.79
CA LEU A 84 71.07 -12.70 -16.19
C LEU A 84 72.05 -11.63 -16.68
N LEU A 85 72.97 -12.03 -17.56
CA LEU A 85 73.84 -11.13 -18.31
C LEU A 85 73.72 -11.46 -19.79
N ARG A 86 73.26 -10.50 -20.60
CA ARG A 86 73.04 -10.68 -22.06
C ARG A 86 72.20 -11.92 -22.41
N GLY A 87 71.25 -12.28 -21.55
CA GLY A 87 70.35 -13.42 -21.73
C GLY A 87 70.86 -14.76 -21.18
N GLU A 88 72.11 -14.83 -20.69
CA GLU A 88 72.66 -16.00 -20.03
C GLU A 88 72.47 -15.93 -18.52
N VAL A 89 72.11 -17.05 -17.89
CA VAL A 89 71.89 -17.15 -16.44
C VAL A 89 73.24 -17.16 -15.74
N LEU A 90 73.52 -16.12 -14.96
CA LEU A 90 74.72 -16.04 -14.13
C LEU A 90 74.52 -16.69 -12.77
N ALA A 91 73.36 -16.45 -12.16
CA ALA A 91 73.00 -17.01 -10.86
C ALA A 91 71.49 -17.18 -10.78
N ALA A 92 71.03 -18.22 -10.10
CA ALA A 92 69.62 -18.40 -9.79
C ALA A 92 69.46 -19.21 -8.50
N THR A 93 68.45 -18.89 -7.72
CA THR A 93 68.02 -19.74 -6.61
C THR A 93 67.56 -21.11 -7.14
N PRO A 94 67.82 -22.23 -6.44
CA PRO A 94 67.54 -23.58 -6.95
C PRO A 94 66.09 -23.85 -7.38
N ALA A 95 65.13 -23.15 -6.78
CA ALA A 95 63.69 -23.31 -7.03
C ALA A 95 63.09 -22.22 -7.95
N PHE A 96 63.92 -21.48 -8.70
CA PHE A 96 63.42 -20.41 -9.56
C PHE A 96 62.45 -20.95 -10.64
N PRO A 97 61.25 -20.36 -10.81
CA PRO A 97 60.25 -20.87 -11.74
C PRO A 97 60.71 -20.77 -13.19
N PRO A 98 60.14 -21.57 -14.11
CA PRO A 98 60.48 -21.54 -15.53
C PRO A 98 59.96 -20.26 -16.21
N VAL A 99 60.71 -19.17 -16.06
CA VAL A 99 60.44 -17.86 -16.69
C VAL A 99 61.38 -17.66 -17.88
N PRO A 100 60.90 -17.14 -19.03
CA PRO A 100 61.75 -16.79 -20.16
C PRO A 100 62.85 -15.79 -19.78
N THR A 101 64.07 -16.01 -20.28
CA THR A 101 65.24 -15.16 -20.01
C THR A 101 65.22 -13.84 -20.77
N ASP A 102 64.37 -13.72 -21.79
CA ASP A 102 64.14 -12.54 -22.64
C ASP A 102 62.90 -11.74 -22.24
N SER A 103 62.42 -11.92 -21.01
CA SER A 103 61.24 -11.21 -20.50
C SER A 103 61.46 -9.70 -20.49
N ALA A 104 60.45 -8.94 -20.96
CA ALA A 104 60.47 -7.49 -20.94
C ALA A 104 60.52 -6.94 -19.49
N PRO A 105 61.15 -5.77 -19.26
CA PRO A 105 61.15 -5.13 -17.95
C PRO A 105 59.72 -4.83 -17.45
N GLY A 106 59.47 -5.07 -16.16
CA GLY A 106 58.19 -4.87 -15.51
C GLY A 106 57.67 -6.13 -14.78
N TYR A 107 56.40 -6.09 -14.41
CA TYR A 107 55.71 -7.20 -13.75
C TYR A 107 55.08 -8.14 -14.78
N SER A 108 55.34 -9.43 -14.65
CA SER A 108 54.67 -10.48 -15.40
C SER A 108 54.14 -11.57 -14.45
N ARG A 109 53.21 -12.40 -14.92
CA ARG A 109 52.74 -13.58 -14.21
C ARG A 109 53.28 -14.82 -14.94
N ALA A 110 53.97 -15.69 -14.22
CA ALA A 110 54.52 -16.92 -14.76
C ALA A 110 54.11 -18.11 -13.88
N ALA A 111 53.30 -19.02 -14.45
CA ALA A 111 52.63 -20.08 -13.70
C ALA A 111 51.86 -19.50 -12.50
N GLN A 112 52.20 -19.95 -11.28
CA GLN A 112 51.64 -19.40 -10.05
C GLN A 112 52.44 -18.21 -9.50
N HIS A 113 53.62 -17.86 -10.04
CA HIS A 113 54.46 -16.80 -9.47
C HIS A 113 54.19 -15.43 -10.10
N ARG A 114 54.38 -14.37 -9.31
CA ARG A 114 54.48 -13.01 -9.83
C ARG A 114 55.95 -12.65 -9.98
N VAL A 115 56.35 -12.27 -11.19
CA VAL A 115 57.75 -12.06 -11.54
C VAL A 115 57.98 -10.58 -11.84
N LEU A 116 58.96 -9.98 -11.17
CA LEU A 116 59.47 -8.65 -11.47
C LEU A 116 60.78 -8.80 -12.25
N THR A 117 60.81 -8.28 -13.48
CA THR A 117 62.04 -8.19 -14.28
C THR A 117 62.53 -6.74 -14.29
N ARG A 118 63.76 -6.49 -13.83
CA ARG A 118 64.35 -5.15 -13.76
C ARG A 118 65.78 -5.17 -14.28
N GLU A 119 66.15 -4.14 -15.03
CA GLU A 119 67.54 -3.94 -15.43
C GLU A 119 68.28 -3.19 -14.32
N VAL A 120 69.38 -3.77 -13.85
CA VAL A 120 70.26 -3.19 -12.82
C VAL A 120 71.62 -2.90 -13.48
N ARG A 121 72.22 -1.77 -13.11
CA ARG A 121 73.54 -1.36 -13.59
C ARG A 121 74.51 -1.31 -12.42
N GLU A 122 75.58 -2.06 -12.53
CA GLU A 122 76.64 -2.12 -11.53
C GLU A 122 77.99 -2.17 -12.26
N ASP A 123 78.94 -1.34 -11.83
CA ASP A 123 80.25 -1.16 -12.46
C ASP A 123 80.21 -0.95 -13.99
N GLY A 124 79.16 -0.30 -14.50
CA GLY A 124 78.96 -0.02 -15.92
C GLY A 124 78.45 -1.21 -16.75
N VAL A 125 78.24 -2.38 -16.14
CA VAL A 125 77.66 -3.56 -16.77
C VAL A 125 76.15 -3.60 -16.52
N ARG A 126 75.37 -3.97 -17.56
CA ARG A 126 73.92 -4.14 -17.47
C ARG A 126 73.59 -5.60 -17.14
N TYR A 127 72.95 -5.81 -16.01
CA TYR A 127 72.38 -7.08 -15.59
C TYR A 127 70.86 -7.04 -15.65
N THR A 128 70.23 -8.18 -15.90
CA THR A 128 68.78 -8.34 -15.80
C THR A 128 68.48 -9.18 -14.58
N LEU A 129 67.79 -8.59 -13.61
CA LEU A 129 67.38 -9.22 -12.37
C LEU A 129 65.92 -9.62 -12.46
N GLN A 130 65.62 -10.89 -12.18
CA GLN A 130 64.28 -11.43 -12.10
C GLN A 130 63.99 -11.91 -10.67
N LEU A 131 62.94 -11.38 -10.03
CA LEU A 131 62.45 -11.84 -8.74
C LEU A 131 61.07 -12.46 -8.93
N ALA A 132 60.88 -13.68 -8.48
CA ALA A 132 59.62 -14.39 -8.50
C ALA A 132 59.13 -14.60 -7.07
N GLY A 133 58.00 -13.97 -6.71
CA GLY A 133 57.32 -14.16 -5.43
C GLY A 133 56.19 -15.18 -5.56
N ASP A 134 56.03 -16.03 -4.53
CA ASP A 134 54.93 -16.99 -4.42
C ASP A 134 53.66 -16.32 -3.85
N PRO A 135 52.52 -16.32 -4.56
CA PRO A 135 51.28 -15.78 -4.05
C PRO A 135 50.55 -16.71 -3.07
N VAL A 136 51.19 -17.74 -2.49
CA VAL A 136 50.58 -18.68 -1.52
C VAL A 136 49.75 -17.98 -0.43
N GLY A 137 50.19 -16.82 0.06
CA GLY A 137 49.41 -16.01 1.03
C GLY A 137 48.11 -15.42 0.47
N THR A 138 48.08 -15.10 -0.83
CA THR A 138 46.93 -14.48 -1.51
C THR A 138 45.83 -15.49 -1.82
N GLU A 139 46.16 -16.72 -2.24
CA GLU A 139 45.15 -17.75 -2.50
C GLU A 139 44.44 -18.19 -1.21
N LEU A 140 45.19 -18.32 -0.12
CA LEU A 140 44.62 -18.64 1.20
C LEU A 140 43.66 -17.54 1.67
N ALA A 141 44.06 -16.27 1.52
CA ALA A 141 43.22 -15.13 1.87
C ALA A 141 41.91 -15.08 1.05
N LEU A 142 41.99 -15.33 -0.26
CA LEU A 142 40.81 -15.37 -1.14
C LEU A 142 39.88 -16.55 -0.80
N ARG A 143 40.42 -17.73 -0.51
CA ARG A 143 39.61 -18.89 -0.08
C ARG A 143 38.93 -18.66 1.26
N ALA A 144 39.66 -18.11 2.24
CA ALA A 144 39.10 -17.74 3.54
C ALA A 144 37.98 -16.70 3.40
N TYR A 145 38.17 -15.72 2.51
CA TYR A 145 37.16 -14.74 2.18
C TYR A 145 35.89 -15.37 1.57
N LEU A 146 36.04 -16.28 0.60
CA LEU A 146 34.91 -16.97 -0.03
C LEU A 146 34.15 -17.87 0.95
N LEU A 147 34.87 -18.58 1.84
CA LEU A 147 34.24 -19.38 2.90
C LEU A 147 33.48 -18.50 3.90
N ALA A 148 34.05 -17.37 4.32
CA ALA A 148 33.37 -16.40 5.17
C ALA A 148 32.09 -15.89 4.49
N LEU A 149 32.13 -15.61 3.19
CA LEU A 149 30.96 -15.17 2.43
C LEU A 149 29.86 -16.24 2.35
N ALA A 150 30.25 -17.51 2.13
CA ALA A 150 29.35 -18.65 2.07
C ALA A 150 28.57 -18.87 3.39
N VAL A 151 29.11 -18.41 4.53
CA VAL A 151 28.44 -18.46 5.83
C VAL A 151 27.67 -17.18 6.13
N ILE A 152 28.28 -16.01 5.92
CA ILE A 152 27.70 -14.71 6.31
C ILE A 152 26.45 -14.39 5.49
N VAL A 153 26.46 -14.63 4.18
CA VAL A 153 25.32 -14.27 3.30
C VAL A 153 24.05 -15.03 3.68
N PRO A 154 24.06 -16.37 3.83
CA PRO A 154 22.86 -17.10 4.25
C PRO A 154 22.39 -16.72 5.66
N VAL A 155 23.30 -16.51 6.62
CA VAL A 155 22.95 -16.12 7.99
C VAL A 155 22.29 -14.74 8.01
N ALA A 156 22.86 -13.77 7.30
CA ALA A 156 22.28 -12.43 7.18
C ALA A 156 20.92 -12.47 6.48
N ALA A 157 20.78 -13.25 5.40
CA ALA A 157 19.50 -13.44 4.71
C ALA A 157 18.43 -14.04 5.64
N LEU A 158 18.78 -15.05 6.44
CA LEU A 158 17.88 -15.67 7.42
C LEU A 158 17.48 -14.68 8.53
N ALA A 159 18.44 -13.91 9.06
CA ALA A 159 18.17 -12.89 10.08
C ALA A 159 17.19 -11.83 9.56
N VAL A 160 17.40 -11.35 8.33
CA VAL A 160 16.50 -10.39 7.66
C VAL A 160 15.13 -11.00 7.43
N ALA A 161 15.04 -12.27 7.03
CA ALA A 161 13.76 -12.96 6.85
C ALA A 161 12.97 -13.03 8.16
N LEU A 162 13.62 -13.39 9.25
CA LEU A 162 13.01 -13.47 10.58
C LEU A 162 12.56 -12.09 11.07
N LEU A 163 13.42 -11.08 10.96
CA LEU A 163 13.13 -9.72 11.39
C LEU A 163 11.99 -9.10 10.56
N SER A 164 12.01 -9.29 9.24
CA SER A 164 10.94 -8.85 8.34
C SER A 164 9.61 -9.49 8.70
N ASN A 165 9.61 -10.79 9.05
CA ASN A 165 8.40 -11.49 9.46
C ASN A 165 7.81 -10.91 10.75
N LEU A 166 8.66 -10.62 11.74
CA LEU A 166 8.28 -9.98 13.02
C LEU A 166 7.73 -8.57 12.81
N VAL A 167 8.45 -7.72 12.07
CA VAL A 167 8.04 -6.34 11.80
C VAL A 167 6.73 -6.31 11.03
N ALA A 168 6.58 -7.11 9.99
CA ALA A 168 5.36 -7.16 9.20
C ALA A 168 4.18 -7.74 10.00
N ALA A 169 4.41 -8.70 10.91
CA ALA A 169 3.37 -9.20 11.81
C ALA A 169 2.84 -8.09 12.73
N ASN A 170 3.73 -7.28 13.31
CA ASN A 170 3.36 -6.19 14.20
C ASN A 170 2.70 -5.03 13.45
N MET A 171 3.26 -4.61 12.31
CA MET A 171 2.74 -3.48 11.51
C MET A 171 1.37 -3.75 10.89
N LEU A 172 1.09 -4.99 10.47
CA LEU A 172 -0.22 -5.36 9.89
C LEU A 172 -1.24 -5.83 10.93
N SER A 173 -0.82 -6.07 12.18
CA SER A 173 -1.74 -6.50 13.25
C SER A 173 -2.89 -5.50 13.47
N PRO A 174 -2.66 -4.18 13.58
CA PRO A 174 -3.73 -3.20 13.72
C PRO A 174 -4.71 -3.22 12.55
N VAL A 175 -4.21 -3.34 11.31
CA VAL A 175 -5.05 -3.41 10.10
C VAL A 175 -5.97 -4.64 10.14
N ARG A 176 -5.45 -5.80 10.54
CA ARG A 176 -6.26 -7.02 10.68
C ARG A 176 -7.29 -6.91 11.80
N ARG A 177 -6.97 -6.20 12.89
CA ARG A 177 -7.93 -5.94 13.98
C ARG A 177 -9.06 -5.05 13.48
N LEU A 178 -8.74 -4.00 12.73
CA LEU A 178 -9.73 -3.11 12.13
C LEU A 178 -10.61 -3.86 11.11
N GLU A 179 -10.01 -4.68 10.24
CA GLU A 179 -10.72 -5.51 9.26
C GLU A 179 -11.71 -6.46 9.95
N ARG A 180 -11.27 -7.18 11.00
CA ARG A 180 -12.16 -8.09 11.76
C ARG A 180 -13.27 -7.35 12.48
N ALA A 181 -12.97 -6.20 13.08
CA ALA A 181 -13.98 -5.38 13.75
C ALA A 181 -15.02 -4.90 12.75
N ALA A 182 -14.59 -4.35 11.61
CA ALA A 182 -15.48 -3.93 10.55
C ALA A 182 -16.33 -5.10 10.01
N ALA A 183 -15.74 -6.27 9.77
CA ALA A 183 -16.45 -7.46 9.31
C ALA A 183 -17.48 -7.99 10.32
N ALA A 184 -17.20 -7.89 11.63
CA ALA A 184 -18.14 -8.25 12.67
C ALA A 184 -19.36 -7.31 12.71
N LEU A 185 -19.15 -6.04 12.36
CA LEU A 185 -20.20 -5.03 12.31
C LEU A 185 -21.11 -5.14 11.09
N THR A 186 -20.61 -5.63 9.95
CA THR A 186 -21.41 -5.80 8.72
C THR A 186 -22.62 -6.73 8.89
N GLY A 187 -22.60 -7.61 9.91
CA GLY A 187 -23.70 -8.52 10.22
C GLY A 187 -24.48 -8.18 11.49
N SER A 188 -24.12 -7.11 12.21
CA SER A 188 -24.75 -6.74 13.48
C SER A 188 -25.47 -5.39 13.38
N ARG A 189 -26.42 -5.14 14.28
CA ARG A 189 -27.02 -3.81 14.46
C ARG A 189 -26.15 -2.86 15.28
N GLU A 190 -24.98 -3.32 15.73
CA GLU A 190 -24.12 -2.59 16.68
C GLU A 190 -23.12 -1.68 15.97
N LEU A 191 -23.55 -0.96 14.93
CA LEU A 191 -22.72 -0.07 14.12
C LEU A 191 -22.09 1.09 14.91
N ARG A 192 -22.55 1.33 16.15
CA ARG A 192 -22.03 2.37 17.06
C ARG A 192 -20.88 1.89 17.94
N THR A 193 -20.53 0.60 17.91
CA THR A 193 -19.40 0.08 18.70
C THR A 193 -18.09 0.68 18.19
N PRO A 194 -17.24 1.25 19.07
CA PRO A 194 -15.99 1.88 18.65
C PRO A 194 -15.04 0.90 17.96
N LEU A 195 -14.55 1.28 16.78
CA LEU A 195 -13.50 0.53 16.10
C LEU A 195 -12.17 0.59 16.87
N PRO A 196 -11.36 -0.48 16.84
CA PRO A 196 -10.06 -0.48 17.49
C PRO A 196 -9.12 0.55 16.85
N GLY A 197 -8.47 1.39 17.66
CA GLY A 197 -7.50 2.37 17.20
C GLY A 197 -8.07 3.75 16.85
N VAL A 198 -9.36 4.01 17.13
CA VAL A 198 -9.98 5.34 16.94
C VAL A 198 -9.26 6.45 17.73
N GLU A 199 -8.62 6.13 18.85
CA GLU A 199 -7.82 7.06 19.66
C GLU A 199 -6.39 7.28 19.14
N ALA A 200 -5.95 6.51 18.14
CA ALA A 200 -4.61 6.65 17.58
C ALA A 200 -4.52 7.92 16.71
N THR A 201 -3.39 8.61 16.78
CA THR A 201 -3.12 9.84 16.01
C THR A 201 -2.40 9.57 14.68
N ASP A 202 -2.11 8.30 14.38
CA ASP A 202 -1.45 7.86 13.16
C ASP A 202 -2.41 7.73 11.97
N GLU A 203 -1.88 7.36 10.81
CA GLU A 203 -2.63 7.12 9.58
C GLU A 203 -3.78 6.12 9.77
N LEU A 204 -3.55 5.09 10.59
CA LEU A 204 -4.52 4.03 10.84
C LEU A 204 -5.65 4.51 11.75
N GLY A 205 -5.35 5.34 12.75
CA GLY A 205 -6.36 6.00 13.57
C GLY A 205 -7.25 6.95 12.77
N ARG A 206 -6.69 7.72 11.82
CA ARG A 206 -7.49 8.54 10.90
C ARG A 206 -8.44 7.71 10.04
N LEU A 207 -7.96 6.56 9.53
CA LEU A 207 -8.81 5.61 8.79
C LEU A 207 -9.92 5.02 9.68
N ALA A 208 -9.58 4.60 10.90
CA ALA A 208 -10.55 4.07 11.86
C ALA A 208 -11.64 5.10 12.20
N ASN A 209 -11.26 6.36 12.41
CA ASN A 209 -12.20 7.47 12.63
C ASN A 209 -13.13 7.70 11.42
N THR A 210 -12.58 7.66 10.21
CA THR A 210 -13.37 7.84 8.97
C THR A 210 -14.40 6.71 8.79
N LEU A 211 -13.98 5.46 9.02
CA LEU A 211 -14.89 4.31 9.00
C LEU A 211 -15.93 4.37 10.11
N GLN A 212 -15.55 4.80 11.31
CA GLN A 212 -16.47 4.98 12.43
C GLN A 212 -17.55 6.02 12.10
N ALA A 213 -17.16 7.14 11.49
CA ALA A 213 -18.10 8.16 11.05
C ALA A 213 -19.07 7.63 9.97
N ALA A 214 -18.59 6.81 9.04
CA ALA A 214 -19.44 6.16 8.05
C ALA A 214 -20.44 5.19 8.68
N PHE A 215 -20.00 4.35 9.62
CA PHE A 215 -20.90 3.44 10.35
C PHE A 215 -21.92 4.19 11.22
N ALA A 216 -21.53 5.30 11.85
CA ALA A 216 -22.46 6.15 12.59
C ALA A 216 -23.56 6.71 11.68
N ARG A 217 -23.20 7.22 10.50
CA ARG A 217 -24.18 7.71 9.52
C ARG A 217 -25.13 6.61 9.02
N LEU A 218 -24.60 5.40 8.82
CA LEU A 218 -25.42 4.24 8.45
C LEU A 218 -26.41 3.88 9.57
N ALA A 219 -25.94 3.86 10.83
CA ALA A 219 -26.78 3.61 11.99
C ALA A 219 -27.91 4.64 12.10
N ASP A 220 -27.59 5.93 11.97
CA ASP A 220 -28.58 7.02 12.00
C ASP A 220 -29.59 6.91 10.84
N GLY A 221 -29.20 6.38 9.68
CA GLY A 221 -30.10 6.09 8.56
C GLY A 221 -31.06 4.94 8.88
N MET A 222 -30.54 3.83 9.42
CA MET A 222 -31.35 2.67 9.82
C MET A 222 -32.33 3.02 10.95
N ASP A 223 -31.91 3.82 11.94
CA ASP A 223 -32.77 4.27 13.03
C ASP A 223 -33.95 5.10 12.50
N ARG A 224 -33.69 5.98 11.53
CA ARG A 224 -34.72 6.77 10.83
C ARG A 224 -35.68 5.89 10.03
N GLU A 225 -35.17 4.90 9.31
CA GLU A 225 -35.99 3.95 8.55
C GLU A 225 -36.93 3.15 9.47
N VAL A 226 -36.42 2.62 10.58
CA VAL A 226 -37.23 1.88 11.56
C VAL A 226 -38.28 2.78 12.21
N ALA A 227 -37.92 4.02 12.55
CA ALA A 227 -38.86 5.00 13.10
C ALA A 227 -39.97 5.33 12.11
N PHE A 228 -39.62 5.56 10.83
CA PHE A 228 -40.57 5.81 9.75
C PHE A 228 -41.54 4.63 9.56
N LEU A 229 -41.04 3.40 9.48
CA LEU A 229 -41.87 2.20 9.36
C LEU A 229 -42.82 2.03 10.55
N ARG A 230 -42.34 2.31 11.77
CA ARG A 230 -43.18 2.26 12.98
C ARG A 230 -44.29 3.31 12.95
N ALA A 231 -43.98 4.54 12.55
CA ALA A 231 -44.97 5.62 12.41
C ALA A 231 -46.00 5.28 11.33
N ALA A 232 -45.55 4.85 10.14
CA ALA A 232 -46.41 4.42 9.05
C ALA A 232 -47.38 3.30 9.47
N ALA A 233 -46.88 2.28 10.17
CA ALA A 233 -47.71 1.18 10.66
C ALA A 233 -48.78 1.65 11.66
N HIS A 234 -48.43 2.59 12.54
CA HIS A 234 -49.37 3.17 13.51
C HIS A 234 -50.48 3.96 12.80
N ASP A 235 -50.09 4.84 11.89
CA ASP A 235 -51.00 5.76 11.20
C ASP A 235 -51.91 5.06 10.20
N LEU A 236 -51.51 3.90 9.67
CA LEU A 236 -52.38 3.03 8.86
C LEU A 236 -53.34 2.18 9.72
N ARG A 237 -52.92 1.75 10.91
CA ARG A 237 -53.72 0.85 11.76
C ARG A 237 -54.99 1.52 12.29
N SER A 238 -54.91 2.79 12.68
CA SER A 238 -56.03 3.56 13.23
C SER A 238 -57.21 3.72 12.25
N PRO A 239 -57.01 4.24 11.02
CA PRO A 239 -58.09 4.33 10.03
C PRO A 239 -58.59 2.96 9.59
N LEU A 240 -57.72 1.94 9.49
CA LEU A 240 -58.15 0.57 9.17
C LEU A 240 -59.09 0.00 10.24
N ALA A 241 -58.80 0.23 11.52
CA ALA A 241 -59.67 -0.20 12.61
C ALA A 241 -61.02 0.53 12.57
N ALA A 242 -61.01 1.84 12.32
CA ALA A 242 -62.24 2.63 12.17
C ALA A 242 -63.10 2.15 10.99
N LEU A 243 -62.47 1.89 9.83
CA LEU A 243 -63.12 1.34 8.65
C LEU A 243 -63.79 0.00 8.97
N LYS A 244 -63.07 -0.89 9.66
CA LYS A 244 -63.59 -2.19 10.09
C LYS A 244 -64.82 -2.04 11.00
N THR A 245 -64.74 -1.18 12.02
CA THR A 245 -65.86 -0.93 12.94
C THR A 245 -67.08 -0.34 12.21
N ARG A 246 -66.88 0.54 11.22
CA ARG A 246 -67.98 1.10 10.40
C ARG A 246 -68.65 0.02 9.55
N ILE A 247 -67.87 -0.86 8.93
CA ILE A 247 -68.39 -2.01 8.17
C ILE A 247 -69.18 -2.95 9.08
N GLU A 248 -68.61 -3.34 10.23
CA GLU A 248 -69.27 -4.19 11.23
C GLU A 248 -70.58 -3.55 11.72
N GLY A 249 -70.58 -2.23 11.98
CA GLY A 249 -71.76 -1.46 12.38
C GLY A 249 -72.80 -1.32 11.27
N ALA A 250 -72.39 -1.27 10.01
CA ALA A 250 -73.29 -1.28 8.85
C ALA A 250 -73.99 -2.62 8.66
N LEU A 251 -73.28 -3.72 8.93
CA LEU A 251 -73.79 -5.09 8.77
C LEU A 251 -74.56 -5.62 9.99
N ALA A 252 -74.44 -5.00 11.17
CA ALA A 252 -75.01 -5.50 12.42
C ALA A 252 -76.55 -5.56 12.45
N ARG A 253 -77.28 -4.82 11.59
CA ARG A 253 -78.75 -4.80 11.52
C ARG A 253 -79.22 -4.55 10.09
N GLN A 254 -80.39 -5.10 9.73
CA GLN A 254 -81.05 -4.74 8.48
C GLN A 254 -81.43 -3.25 8.47
N ARG A 255 -81.16 -2.60 7.35
CA ARG A 255 -81.42 -1.18 7.09
C ARG A 255 -82.09 -1.01 5.73
N ASP A 256 -82.76 0.11 5.55
CA ASP A 256 -83.22 0.57 4.23
C ASP A 256 -82.03 0.69 3.26
N PRO A 257 -82.17 0.29 1.98
CA PRO A 257 -81.24 0.59 0.91
C PRO A 257 -80.60 2.00 0.94
N ALA A 258 -81.36 3.05 1.26
CA ALA A 258 -80.86 4.43 1.34
C ALA A 258 -79.80 4.60 2.44
N ALA A 259 -79.99 3.96 3.59
CA ALA A 259 -79.04 4.01 4.71
C ALA A 259 -77.76 3.19 4.42
N TYR A 260 -77.87 2.08 3.68
CA TYR A 260 -76.69 1.36 3.18
C TYR A 260 -75.89 2.19 2.18
N ARG A 261 -76.57 2.88 1.25
CA ARG A 261 -75.91 3.75 0.29
C ARG A 261 -75.16 4.89 0.98
N ALA A 262 -75.76 5.51 2.00
CA ALA A 262 -75.08 6.54 2.79
C ALA A 262 -73.82 5.99 3.50
N ALA A 263 -73.91 4.81 4.11
CA ALA A 263 -72.76 4.17 4.77
C ALA A 263 -71.64 3.81 3.76
N LEU A 264 -71.99 3.35 2.56
CA LEU A 264 -71.01 3.08 1.50
C LEU A 264 -70.29 4.35 1.02
N LEU A 265 -71.00 5.48 0.90
CA LEU A 265 -70.40 6.78 0.55
C LEU A 265 -69.48 7.33 1.65
N GLU A 266 -69.71 6.96 2.92
CA GLU A 266 -68.77 7.28 4.01
C GLU A 266 -67.54 6.37 3.99
N LEU A 267 -67.72 5.07 3.71
CA LEU A 267 -66.61 4.12 3.56
C LEU A 267 -65.71 4.49 2.37
N GLU A 268 -66.29 4.92 1.26
CA GLU A 268 -65.53 5.42 0.10
C GLU A 268 -64.62 6.60 0.49
N ARG A 269 -65.17 7.58 1.22
CA ARG A 269 -64.40 8.73 1.73
C ARG A 269 -63.27 8.32 2.69
N ASP A 270 -63.49 7.31 3.52
CA ASP A 270 -62.46 6.78 4.42
C ASP A 270 -61.33 6.08 3.64
N VAL A 271 -61.69 5.33 2.59
CA VAL A 271 -60.71 4.68 1.69
C VAL A 271 -59.89 5.71 0.93
N ASP A 272 -60.52 6.77 0.41
CA ASP A 272 -59.81 7.87 -0.25
C ASP A 272 -58.82 8.56 0.69
N ARG A 273 -59.19 8.73 1.97
CA ARG A 273 -58.30 9.28 2.99
C ARG A 273 -57.12 8.36 3.27
N MET A 274 -57.33 7.04 3.31
CA MET A 274 -56.23 6.06 3.43
C MET A 274 -55.32 6.08 2.19
N ALA A 275 -55.86 6.21 0.98
CA ALA A 275 -55.09 6.33 -0.25
C ALA A 275 -54.14 7.55 -0.20
N ARG A 276 -54.67 8.73 0.19
CA ARG A 276 -53.85 9.94 0.40
C ARG A 276 -52.74 9.74 1.44
N LEU A 277 -53.03 9.05 2.54
CA LEU A 277 -52.00 8.74 3.56
C LEU A 277 -50.89 7.86 2.97
N VAL A 278 -51.24 6.84 2.18
CA VAL A 278 -50.25 5.98 1.50
C VAL A 278 -49.41 6.79 0.53
N ASP A 279 -50.01 7.69 -0.26
CA ASP A 279 -49.28 8.57 -1.16
C ASP A 279 -48.29 9.47 -0.42
N HIS A 280 -48.68 10.02 0.73
CA HIS A 280 -47.79 10.79 1.60
C HIS A 280 -46.63 9.97 2.16
N LEU A 281 -46.88 8.73 2.60
CA LEU A 281 -45.83 7.83 3.07
C LEU A 281 -44.86 7.46 1.94
N LEU A 282 -45.36 7.20 0.73
CA LEU A 282 -44.53 6.90 -0.44
C LEU A 282 -43.68 8.09 -0.87
N MET A 283 -44.20 9.31 -0.75
CA MET A 283 -43.45 10.54 -0.96
C MET A 283 -42.31 10.68 0.06
N LEU A 284 -42.62 10.54 1.35
CA LEU A 284 -41.61 10.64 2.42
C LEU A 284 -40.52 9.56 2.30
N ALA A 285 -40.87 8.36 1.83
CA ALA A 285 -39.91 7.29 1.58
C ALA A 285 -38.95 7.60 0.41
N ARG A 286 -39.41 8.36 -0.60
CA ARG A 286 -38.59 8.79 -1.74
C ARG A 286 -37.62 9.92 -1.36
N ASP A 287 -37.96 10.75 -0.38
CA ASP A 287 -37.23 11.97 0.00
C ASP A 287 -35.95 11.71 0.84
N SER A 288 -35.36 10.51 0.74
CA SER A 288 -34.17 10.13 1.51
C SER A 288 -32.85 10.63 0.89
N GLY A 289 -32.90 11.46 -0.16
CA GLY A 289 -31.73 12.07 -0.78
C GLY A 289 -32.04 13.47 -1.29
N PRO A 290 -31.05 14.36 -1.43
CA PRO A 290 -31.26 15.64 -2.07
C PRO A 290 -31.66 15.38 -3.53
N GLY A 291 -32.95 15.47 -3.83
CA GLY A 291 -33.44 15.53 -5.20
C GLY A 291 -32.78 16.71 -5.92
N ASP A 292 -32.67 16.63 -7.24
CA ASP A 292 -32.15 17.75 -8.04
C ASP A 292 -33.06 18.97 -7.82
N LEU A 293 -32.60 19.94 -7.02
CA LEU A 293 -33.32 21.17 -6.75
C LEU A 293 -33.17 22.10 -7.96
N HIS A 294 -34.28 22.57 -8.52
CA HIS A 294 -34.30 23.47 -9.67
C HIS A 294 -34.76 24.86 -9.23
N GLU A 295 -34.51 25.90 -10.04
CA GLU A 295 -35.17 27.18 -9.84
C GLU A 295 -36.67 27.03 -10.16
N VAL A 296 -37.52 27.36 -9.18
CA VAL A 296 -38.96 27.22 -9.24
C VAL A 296 -39.60 28.59 -9.03
N ASP A 297 -40.52 28.95 -9.93
CA ASP A 297 -41.43 30.07 -9.75
C ASP A 297 -42.54 29.68 -8.77
N LEU A 298 -42.39 30.11 -7.52
CA LEU A 298 -43.32 29.80 -6.44
C LEU A 298 -44.70 30.44 -6.66
N VAL A 299 -44.77 31.61 -7.31
CA VAL A 299 -46.02 32.30 -7.58
C VAL A 299 -46.85 31.49 -8.56
N ARG A 300 -46.22 30.96 -9.61
CA ARG A 300 -46.90 30.08 -10.56
C ARG A 300 -47.44 28.81 -9.88
N VAL A 301 -46.60 28.12 -9.10
CA VAL A 301 -47.01 26.88 -8.42
C VAL A 301 -48.13 27.13 -7.41
N ALA A 302 -48.05 28.21 -6.63
CA ALA A 302 -49.07 28.59 -5.67
C ALA A 302 -50.38 29.06 -6.33
N GLY A 303 -50.31 29.79 -7.45
CA GLY A 303 -51.48 30.15 -8.24
C GLY A 303 -52.24 28.91 -8.72
N GLU A 304 -51.53 27.95 -9.32
CA GLU A 304 -52.13 26.70 -9.78
C GLU A 304 -52.74 25.87 -8.63
N ALA A 305 -52.15 25.91 -7.43
CA ALA A 305 -52.66 25.25 -6.22
C ALA A 305 -53.95 25.89 -5.72
N VAL A 306 -53.95 27.22 -5.64
CA VAL A 306 -55.12 28.03 -5.25
C VAL A 306 -56.28 27.81 -6.20
N ASP A 307 -56.03 27.83 -7.52
CA ASP A 307 -57.08 27.64 -8.52
C ASP A 307 -57.71 26.25 -8.46
N ALA A 308 -56.89 25.21 -8.25
CA ALA A 308 -57.39 23.85 -8.02
C ALA A 308 -58.21 23.74 -6.73
N ALA A 309 -57.77 24.38 -5.64
CA ALA A 309 -58.49 24.38 -4.37
C ALA A 309 -59.86 25.08 -4.49
N ARG A 310 -59.94 26.22 -5.19
CA ARG A 310 -61.21 26.91 -5.48
C ARG A 310 -62.16 26.04 -6.29
N ALA A 311 -61.65 25.33 -7.30
CA ALA A 311 -62.46 24.43 -8.12
C ALA A 311 -62.99 23.23 -7.32
N ALA A 312 -62.18 22.69 -6.40
CA ALA A 312 -62.56 21.55 -5.57
C ALA A 312 -63.58 21.92 -4.47
N ARG A 313 -63.52 23.16 -3.94
CA ARG A 313 -64.42 23.64 -2.88
C ARG A 313 -64.88 25.08 -3.15
N PRO A 314 -65.83 25.28 -4.08
CA PRO A 314 -66.31 26.62 -4.45
C PRO A 314 -66.99 27.38 -3.30
N ASP A 315 -67.46 26.65 -2.28
CA ASP A 315 -68.18 27.21 -1.13
C ASP A 315 -67.25 27.72 -0.01
N VAL A 316 -65.93 27.50 -0.11
CA VAL A 316 -64.95 27.94 0.88
C VAL A 316 -64.30 29.25 0.40
N PRO A 317 -64.41 30.36 1.16
CA PRO A 317 -63.79 31.62 0.76
C PRO A 317 -62.26 31.47 0.80
N LEU A 318 -61.61 31.74 -0.34
CA LEU A 318 -60.16 31.59 -0.50
C LEU A 318 -59.55 32.79 -1.21
N GLU A 319 -58.90 33.64 -0.42
CA GLU A 319 -58.16 34.80 -0.89
C GLU A 319 -56.68 34.45 -1.05
N ALA A 320 -56.09 34.84 -2.18
CA ALA A 320 -54.67 34.66 -2.46
C ALA A 320 -54.09 35.99 -2.96
N ALA A 321 -52.98 36.40 -2.36
CA ALA A 321 -52.23 37.58 -2.73
C ALA A 321 -50.76 37.22 -2.91
N PHE A 322 -50.18 37.60 -4.05
CA PHE A 322 -48.79 37.32 -4.40
C PHE A 322 -48.02 38.64 -4.57
N ALA A 323 -46.82 38.72 -3.98
CA ALA A 323 -45.99 39.90 -4.12
C ALA A 323 -45.36 39.95 -5.54
N PRO A 324 -45.34 41.11 -6.21
CA PRO A 324 -44.82 41.23 -7.59
C PRO A 324 -43.35 40.80 -7.73
N ASP A 325 -42.54 41.03 -6.70
CA ASP A 325 -41.09 40.78 -6.70
C ASP A 325 -40.71 39.48 -5.97
N THR A 326 -41.58 38.47 -5.99
CA THR A 326 -41.31 37.18 -5.33
C THR A 326 -40.15 36.46 -6.06
N PRO A 327 -39.02 36.14 -5.39
CA PRO A 327 -37.87 35.53 -6.05
C PRO A 327 -38.12 34.06 -6.41
N LEU A 328 -37.42 33.58 -7.44
CA LEU A 328 -37.33 32.14 -7.73
C LEU A 328 -36.68 31.43 -6.54
N VAL A 329 -37.22 30.26 -6.18
CA VAL A 329 -36.72 29.45 -5.07
C VAL A 329 -36.06 28.18 -5.61
N ARG A 330 -34.96 27.72 -4.99
CA ARG A 330 -34.44 26.39 -5.31
C ARG A 330 -35.28 25.33 -4.61
N GLY A 331 -35.98 24.52 -5.38
CA GLY A 331 -36.90 23.51 -4.87
C GLY A 331 -37.28 22.46 -5.91
N ASP A 332 -38.10 21.51 -5.49
CA ASP A 332 -38.83 20.60 -6.39
C ASP A 332 -40.25 21.15 -6.55
N ALA A 333 -40.64 21.47 -7.79
CA ALA A 333 -41.95 22.05 -8.06
C ALA A 333 -43.11 21.13 -7.66
N THR A 334 -42.94 19.82 -7.75
CA THR A 334 -43.94 18.80 -7.37
C THR A 334 -44.11 18.75 -5.85
N LEU A 335 -43.01 18.74 -5.10
CA LEU A 335 -43.06 18.74 -3.63
C LEU A 335 -43.65 20.05 -3.10
N LEU A 336 -43.27 21.19 -3.68
CA LEU A 336 -43.83 22.49 -3.33
C LEU A 336 -45.33 22.56 -3.63
N ARG A 337 -45.76 22.04 -4.79
CA ARG A 337 -47.18 21.94 -5.14
C ARG A 337 -47.94 21.11 -4.10
N GLN A 338 -47.44 19.94 -3.76
CA GLN A 338 -48.09 19.04 -2.82
C GLN A 338 -48.13 19.59 -1.38
N LEU A 339 -47.09 20.32 -0.96
CA LEU A 339 -47.10 21.07 0.30
C LEU A 339 -48.24 22.10 0.31
N LEU A 340 -48.38 22.88 -0.77
CA LEU A 340 -49.43 23.89 -0.88
C LEU A 340 -50.82 23.24 -0.90
N ASP A 341 -51.02 22.17 -1.67
CA ASP A 341 -52.29 21.42 -1.70
C ASP A 341 -52.65 20.92 -0.28
N ASN A 342 -51.68 20.37 0.47
CA ASN A 342 -51.89 19.92 1.84
C ASN A 342 -52.24 21.05 2.82
N LEU A 343 -51.57 22.21 2.70
CA LEU A 343 -51.85 23.37 3.54
C LEU A 343 -53.23 23.96 3.25
N LEU A 344 -53.60 24.07 1.97
CA LEU A 344 -54.91 24.56 1.53
C LEU A 344 -56.03 23.61 1.96
N ASP A 345 -55.80 22.29 1.84
CA ASP A 345 -56.76 21.29 2.31
C ASP A 345 -56.98 21.36 3.83
N ASN A 346 -55.90 21.56 4.60
CA ASN A 346 -55.98 21.77 6.04
C ASN A 346 -56.73 23.07 6.38
N ALA A 347 -56.41 24.17 5.70
CA ALA A 347 -57.06 25.46 5.91
C ALA A 347 -58.57 25.38 5.62
N ALA A 348 -58.98 24.65 4.58
CA ALA A 348 -60.39 24.49 4.25
C ALA A 348 -61.16 23.55 5.21
N VAL A 349 -60.48 22.63 5.92
CA VAL A 349 -61.12 21.75 6.92
C VAL A 349 -61.16 22.40 8.30
N HIS A 350 -60.13 23.16 8.67
CA HIS A 350 -59.93 23.67 10.04
C HIS A 350 -60.05 25.19 10.17
N GLY A 351 -60.08 25.94 9.07
CA GLY A 351 -60.26 27.38 9.07
C GLY A 351 -61.69 27.76 9.46
N ALA A 352 -61.82 28.75 10.34
CA ALA A 352 -63.10 29.23 10.85
C ALA A 352 -63.78 30.30 9.96
N GLY A 353 -63.27 30.51 8.73
CA GLY A 353 -63.67 31.62 7.86
C GLY A 353 -62.79 32.84 8.09
#